data_AF-A0A1I4UL52-F1
#
_entry.id   AF-A0A1I4UL52-F1
#
_cell.length_a   1.000
_cell.length_b   1.000
_cell.length_c   1.000
_cell.angle_alpha   90.00
_cell.angle_beta   90.00
_cell.angle_gamma   90.00
#
_symmetry.space_group_name_H-M   'P 1'
#
loop_
_entity.id
_entity.type
_entity.pdbx_description
1 polymer ?
#
loop_
_entity_poly.entity_id
_entity_poly.type
_entity_poly.pdbx_seq_one_letter_code
_entity_poly.pdbx_strand_id
1 'polypeptide(L)' 'MFNALKRTAQLFRAPTQAERDMDYLNQATDRYDLEARERYLDSRTLQRTIGL' A
#
# COMPACT_ATOMS: atom_id res chain seq x y z
N MET A 1 32.31 6.95 -0.38
CA MET A 1 31.45 6.07 0.45
C MET A 1 29.95 6.35 0.30
N PHE A 2 29.47 6.69 -0.90
CA PHE A 2 28.06 7.08 -1.13
C PHE A 2 27.10 5.88 -1.30
N ASN A 3 27.60 4.75 -1.83
CA ASN A 3 26.78 3.56 -2.06
C ASN A 3 26.29 2.87 -0.78
N ALA A 4 27.05 2.93 0.31
CA ALA A 4 26.64 2.36 1.60
C ALA A 4 25.45 3.15 2.17
N LEU A 5 25.52 4.48 2.14
CA LEU A 5 24.45 5.37 2.60
C LEU A 5 23.15 5.18 1.80
N LYS A 6 23.27 4.98 0.48
CA LYS A 6 22.12 4.72 -0.40
C LYS A 6 21.46 3.37 -0.11
N ARG A 7 22.24 2.34 0.20
CA ARG A 7 21.74 1.01 0.60
C ARG A 7 21.05 1.05 1.96
N THR A 8 21.61 1.75 2.95
CA THR A 8 20.96 1.89 4.26
C THR A 8 19.67 2.69 4.15
N ALA A 9 19.63 3.75 3.35
CA ALA A 9 18.41 4.53 3.12
C ALA A 9 17.31 3.72 2.40
N GLN A 10 17.67 2.79 1.51
CA GLN A 10 16.71 1.86 0.92
C GLN A 10 16.19 0.85 1.95
N LEU A 11 17.03 0.41 2.88
CA LEU A 11 16.64 -0.53 3.93
C LEU A 11 15.69 0.10 4.96
N PHE A 12 15.86 1.40 5.24
CA PHE A 12 14.99 2.18 6.13
C PHE A 12 13.84 2.89 5.41
N ARG A 13 13.57 2.53 4.14
CA ARG A 13 12.46 3.13 3.40
C ARG A 13 11.14 2.76 4.08
N ALA A 14 10.38 3.78 4.49
CA ALA A 14 9.03 3.59 4.98
C ALA A 14 8.17 2.92 3.89
N PRO A 15 7.28 1.98 4.27
CA PRO A 15 6.41 1.33 3.31
C PRO A 15 5.54 2.38 2.61
N THR A 16 5.56 2.33 1.28
CA THR A 16 4.76 3.18 0.41
C THR A 16 3.28 2.86 0.55
N GLN A 17 2.42 3.77 0.10
CA GLN A 17 0.98 3.53 0.14
C GLN A 17 0.59 2.25 -0.62
N ALA A 18 1.19 2.01 -1.79
CA ALA A 18 0.96 0.80 -2.57
C ALA A 18 1.38 -0.48 -1.82
N GLU A 19 2.52 -0.47 -1.14
CA GLU A 19 2.98 -1.62 -0.33
C GLU A 19 2.02 -1.88 0.85
N ARG A 20 1.49 -0.83 1.48
CA ARG A 20 0.49 -0.96 2.55
C ARG A 20 -0.86 -1.47 2.03
N ASP A 21 -1.28 -1.01 0.86
CA ASP A 21 -2.54 -1.45 0.23
C ASP A 21 -2.43 -2.93 -0.18
N MET A 22 -1.27 -3.37 -0.70
CA MET A 22 -1.00 -4.78 -0.98
C MET A 22 -0.98 -5.64 0.28
N ASP A 23 -0.35 -5.17 1.36
CA ASP A 23 -0.38 -5.90 2.65
C ASP A 23 -1.81 -6.03 3.20
N TYR A 24 -2.61 -4.98 3.09
CA TYR A 24 -4.02 -4.99 3.47
C TYR A 24 -4.85 -6.00 2.67
N LEU A 25 -4.61 -6.12 1.36
CA LEU A 25 -5.26 -7.14 0.54
C LEU A 25 -4.77 -8.56 0.88
N ASN A 26 -3.47 -8.73 1.15
CA ASN A 26 -2.88 -10.03 1.49
C ASN A 26 -3.36 -10.59 2.84
N GLN A 27 -3.85 -9.73 3.73
CA GLN A 27 -4.48 -10.14 4.99
C GLN A 27 -5.90 -10.69 4.82
N ALA A 28 -6.41 -10.81 3.58
CA ALA A 28 -7.73 -11.38 3.33
C ALA A 28 -7.78 -12.87 3.71
N THR A 29 -8.79 -13.26 4.48
CA THR A 29 -8.97 -14.66 4.90
C THR A 29 -9.69 -15.49 3.83
N ASP A 30 -10.67 -14.88 3.17
CA ASP A 30 -11.52 -15.52 2.16
C ASP A 30 -11.68 -14.61 0.94
N ARG A 31 -12.19 -15.18 -0.16
CA ARG A 31 -12.46 -14.44 -1.40
C ARG A 31 -13.40 -13.24 -1.17
N TYR A 32 -14.44 -13.41 -0.37
CA TYR A 32 -15.39 -12.34 -0.09
C TYR A 32 -14.76 -11.19 0.71
N ASP A 33 -13.84 -11.51 1.63
CA ASP A 33 -13.07 -10.53 2.38
C ASP A 33 -12.12 -9.76 1.45
N LEU A 34 -11.44 -10.45 0.53
CA LEU A 34 -10.61 -9.82 -0.49
C LEU A 34 -11.42 -8.83 -1.34
N GLU A 35 -12.56 -9.25 -1.89
CA GLU A 35 -13.42 -8.41 -2.72
C GLU A 35 -13.97 -7.19 -1.96
N ALA A 36 -14.24 -7.32 -0.66
CA ALA A 36 -14.66 -6.19 0.18
C ALA A 36 -13.50 -5.20 0.40
N ARG A 37 -12.29 -5.71 0.62
CA ARG A 37 -11.08 -4.89 0.80
C ARG A 37 -10.68 -4.18 -0.49
N GLU A 38 -10.79 -4.83 -1.65
CA GLU A 38 -10.57 -4.20 -2.95
C GLU A 38 -11.55 -3.05 -3.18
N ARG A 39 -12.85 -3.26 -2.92
CA ARG A 39 -13.86 -2.20 -3.00
C ARG A 39 -13.59 -1.04 -2.04
N TYR A 40 -13.09 -1.32 -0.85
CA TYR A 40 -12.69 -0.29 0.11
C TYR A 40 -11.51 0.56 -0.44
N LEU A 41 -10.51 -0.07 -1.04
CA LEU A 41 -9.39 0.65 -1.66
C LEU A 41 -9.81 1.47 -2.89
N ASP A 42 -10.69 0.92 -3.72
CA ASP A 42 -11.22 1.60 -4.90
C ASP A 42 -12.02 2.85 -4.50
N SER A 43 -12.94 2.72 -3.54
CA SER A 43 -13.71 3.87 -3.02
C SER A 43 -12.84 4.93 -2.34
N ARG A 44 -11.78 4.53 -1.62
CA ARG A 44 -10.79 5.45 -1.03
C ARG A 44 -9.98 6.19 -2.10
N THR A 45 -9.66 5.52 -3.20
CA THR A 45 -8.99 6.14 -4.36
C THR A 45 -9.89 7.18 -5.01
N LEU A 46 -11.18 6.86 -5.19
CA LEU A 46 -12.19 7.78 -5.71
C LEU A 46 -12.38 9.01 -4.81
N GLN A 47 -12.44 8.83 -3.48
CA GLN A 47 -12.52 9.95 -2.53
C GLN A 47 -11.29 10.87 -2.61
N ARG A 48 -10.09 10.29 -2.81
CA ARG A 48 -8.86 11.06 -2.97
C ARG A 48 -8.84 11.84 -4.29
N THR A 49 -9.44 11.31 -5.36
CA THR A 49 -9.50 11.99 -6.66
C THR A 49 -10.58 13.07 -6.73
N ILE A 50 -11.69 12.91 -6.00
CA ILE A 50 -12.81 13.86 -5.99
C ILE A 50 -12.59 15.02 -4.99
N GLY A 51 -11.68 14.83 -4.01
CA GLY A 51 -11.27 15.87 -3.07
C GLY A 51 -10.22 16.87 -3.59
N LEU A 52 -10.05 16.98 -4.91
CA LEU A 52 -9.20 17.99 -5.60
C LEU A 52 -10.08 18.89 -6.48
#